data_AF-A0A397G3D0-F1
#
_entry.id   AF-A0A397G3D0-F1
#
_cell.length_a   1.000
_cell.length_b   1.000
_cell.length_c   1.000
_cell.angle_alpha   90.00
_cell.angle_beta   90.00
_cell.angle_gamma   90.00
#
_symmetry.space_group_name_H-M   'P 1'
#
loop_
_entity.id
_entity.type
_entity.pdbx_description
1 polymer ?
#
loop_
_entity_poly.entity_id
_entity_poly.type
_entity_poly.pdbx_seq_one_letter_code
_entity_poly.pdbx_strand_id
1 'polypeptide(L)'
;YVWMSGARSLPTGLGLVSEDREVPLDELPPIEEDQIQVLPMVWRNPVTGRPALQIHPSAVRKIHLKDGTVIDDLRRVREIVYALQRPAISPRYVYAHDWEEGDLVLFHNRGVLHSVVGAFADDEVRLFRQCNLAASEGPLEYRLDSHDI
;
A
#
# COMPACT_ATOMS: atom_id res chain seq x y z
N TYR A 1 -0.95 -8.85 -7.60
CA TYR A 1 -0.57 -9.70 -6.46
C TYR A 1 0.17 -10.97 -6.85
N VAL A 2 -0.13 -11.62 -7.99
CA VAL A 2 0.55 -12.86 -8.42
C VAL A 2 2.08 -12.71 -8.49
N TRP A 3 2.58 -11.60 -9.06
CA TRP A 3 4.02 -11.35 -9.23
C TRP A 3 4.87 -11.45 -7.96
N MET A 4 4.28 -11.25 -6.78
CA MET A 4 4.99 -11.18 -5.52
C MET A 4 4.66 -12.33 -4.56
N SER A 5 3.98 -13.36 -5.06
CA SER A 5 3.48 -14.49 -4.26
C SER A 5 4.58 -15.34 -3.62
N GLY A 6 5.76 -15.41 -4.23
CA GLY A 6 6.91 -16.17 -3.70
C GLY A 6 7.72 -15.41 -2.65
N ALA A 7 7.55 -14.09 -2.52
CA ALA A 7 8.28 -13.26 -1.58
C ALA A 7 7.55 -13.17 -0.24
N ARG A 8 8.31 -13.23 0.86
CA ARG A 8 7.78 -13.10 2.22
C ARG A 8 7.44 -11.65 2.55
N SER A 9 6.38 -11.45 3.32
CA SER A 9 6.06 -10.15 3.92
C SER A 9 7.02 -9.80 5.05
N LEU A 10 7.30 -8.51 5.22
CA LEU A 10 8.00 -8.00 6.39
C LEU A 10 7.11 -8.17 7.64
N PRO A 11 7.69 -8.47 8.82
CA PRO A 11 6.91 -8.65 10.06
C PRO A 11 6.22 -7.37 10.53
N THR A 12 6.59 -6.22 9.98
CA THR A 12 5.93 -4.93 10.25
C THR A 12 4.68 -4.70 9.39
N GLY A 13 4.35 -5.61 8.47
CA GLY A 13 3.27 -5.44 7.49
C GLY A 13 3.56 -4.42 6.38
N LEU A 14 4.75 -3.81 6.39
CA LEU A 14 5.13 -2.74 5.44
C LEU A 14 5.92 -3.30 4.26
N GLY A 15 5.25 -4.05 3.38
CA GLY A 15 5.84 -4.56 2.15
C GLY A 15 6.53 -5.92 2.30
N LEU A 16 7.48 -6.20 1.40
CA LEU A 16 8.05 -7.53 1.20
C LEU A 16 9.57 -7.53 1.39
N VAL A 17 10.10 -8.71 1.73
CA VAL A 17 11.54 -8.96 1.78
C VAL A 17 12.10 -9.00 0.36
N SER A 18 13.22 -8.31 0.11
CA SER A 18 13.97 -8.43 -1.14
C SER A 18 14.85 -9.67 -1.14
N GLU A 19 14.29 -10.79 -1.57
CA GLU A 19 14.92 -12.11 -1.59
C GLU A 19 14.89 -12.80 -2.97
N ASP A 20 14.59 -12.03 -4.03
CA ASP A 20 14.60 -12.47 -5.42
C ASP A 20 13.69 -13.70 -5.66
N ARG A 21 12.49 -13.65 -5.07
CA ARG A 21 11.45 -14.71 -5.15
C ARG A 21 10.17 -14.23 -5.83
N GLU A 22 10.20 -13.07 -6.43
CA GLU A 22 9.15 -12.60 -7.33
C GLU A 22 9.03 -13.55 -8.53
N VAL A 23 7.81 -13.75 -9.00
CA VAL A 23 7.56 -14.54 -10.20
C VAL A 23 8.16 -13.79 -11.41
N PRO A 24 8.98 -14.45 -12.24
CA PRO A 24 9.49 -13.87 -13.48
C PRO A 24 8.38 -13.30 -14.36
N LEU A 25 8.64 -12.18 -15.04
CA LEU A 25 7.61 -11.49 -15.83
C LEU A 25 7.05 -12.33 -16.99
N ASP A 26 7.88 -13.21 -17.56
CA ASP A 26 7.51 -14.14 -18.63
C ASP A 26 6.67 -15.33 -18.15
N GLU A 27 6.61 -15.58 -16.84
CA GLU A 27 5.73 -16.56 -16.21
C GLU A 27 4.39 -15.95 -15.74
N LEU A 28 4.23 -14.63 -15.84
CA LEU A 28 3.00 -13.95 -15.48
C LEU A 28 1.99 -13.94 -16.64
N PRO A 29 0.68 -13.84 -16.32
CA PRO A 29 -0.32 -13.52 -17.34
C PRO A 29 0.06 -12.25 -18.11
N PRO A 30 -0.33 -12.14 -19.40
CA PRO A 30 -0.06 -10.96 -20.20
C PRO A 30 -0.44 -9.67 -19.49
N ILE A 31 0.46 -8.69 -19.52
CA ILE A 31 0.23 -7.35 -18.97
C ILE A 31 -0.19 -6.45 -20.13
N GLU A 32 -1.34 -5.80 -19.99
CA GLU A 32 -1.76 -4.74 -20.89
C GLU A 32 -1.04 -3.45 -20.50
N GLU A 33 -0.11 -3.00 -21.34
CA GLU A 33 0.75 -1.84 -21.04
C GLU A 33 -0.04 -0.55 -20.78
N ASP A 34 -1.18 -0.37 -21.44
CA ASP A 34 -2.10 0.77 -21.24
C ASP A 34 -2.86 0.71 -19.91
N GLN A 35 -2.89 -0.45 -19.26
CA GLN A 35 -3.48 -0.64 -17.92
C GLN A 35 -2.47 -0.37 -16.79
N ILE A 36 -1.19 -0.10 -17.11
CA ILE A 36 -0.18 0.25 -16.11
C ILE A 36 -0.44 1.67 -15.59
N GLN A 37 -0.71 1.76 -14.29
CA GLN A 37 -0.92 3.05 -13.63
C GLN A 37 0.35 3.58 -13.00
N VAL A 38 0.75 4.80 -13.39
CA VAL A 38 1.75 5.60 -12.67
C VAL A 38 1.00 6.63 -11.83
N LEU A 39 1.06 6.46 -10.51
CA LEU A 39 0.29 7.26 -9.56
C LEU A 39 1.23 8.14 -8.71
N PRO A 40 0.78 9.34 -8.27
CA PRO A 40 1.54 10.12 -7.31
C PRO A 40 1.73 9.34 -6.01
N MET A 41 2.89 9.47 -5.35
CA MET A 41 3.14 8.83 -4.05
C MET A 41 2.45 9.57 -2.90
N VAL A 42 2.19 10.87 -3.06
CA VAL A 42 1.52 11.71 -2.06
C VAL A 42 0.27 12.33 -2.68
N TRP A 43 -0.88 11.99 -2.10
CA TRP A 43 -2.18 12.40 -2.60
C TRP A 43 -2.70 13.58 -1.78
N ARG A 44 -3.48 14.45 -2.42
CA ARG A 44 -4.27 15.46 -1.72
C ARG A 44 -5.51 14.78 -1.16
N ASN A 45 -5.69 14.81 0.16
CA ASN A 45 -6.93 14.33 0.76
C ASN A 45 -8.09 15.26 0.32
N PRO A 46 -9.16 14.75 -0.32
CA PRO A 46 -10.19 15.60 -0.92
C PRO A 46 -11.05 16.33 0.11
N VAL A 47 -11.11 15.82 1.35
CA VAL A 47 -11.91 16.41 2.44
C VAL A 47 -11.09 17.45 3.22
N THR A 48 -9.84 17.11 3.56
CA THR A 48 -9.00 17.94 4.45
C THR A 48 -7.97 18.80 3.71
N GLY A 49 -7.73 18.56 2.43
CA GLY A 49 -6.68 19.21 1.65
C GLY A 49 -5.25 18.79 2.01
N ARG A 50 -5.04 18.08 3.12
CA ARG A 50 -3.72 17.67 3.62
C ARG A 50 -3.06 16.59 2.76
N PRO A 51 -1.72 16.50 2.76
CA PRO A 51 -1.00 15.42 2.09
C PRO A 51 -1.26 14.07 2.76
N ALA A 52 -1.41 13.03 1.95
CA ALA A 52 -1.50 11.64 2.39
C ALA A 52 -0.52 10.78 1.58
N LEU A 53 0.44 10.16 2.26
CA LEU A 53 1.33 9.18 1.63
C LEU A 53 0.52 7.92 1.28
N GLN A 54 0.45 7.58 -0.01
CA GLN A 54 -0.39 6.49 -0.53
C GLN A 54 0.43 5.65 -1.49
N ILE A 55 1.04 4.60 -0.95
CA ILE A 55 1.84 3.63 -1.69
C ILE A 55 1.43 2.26 -1.19
N HIS A 56 1.13 1.33 -2.09
CA HIS A 56 0.95 -0.06 -1.69
C HIS A 56 2.34 -0.71 -1.56
N PRO A 57 2.84 -1.00 -0.35
CA PRO A 57 4.25 -1.33 -0.16
C PRO A 57 4.66 -2.66 -0.79
N SER A 58 3.73 -3.59 -0.98
CA SER A 58 4.02 -4.86 -1.65
C SER A 58 4.00 -4.77 -3.18
N ALA A 59 3.16 -3.90 -3.75
CA ALA A 59 2.86 -3.89 -5.20
C ALA A 59 3.67 -2.85 -5.97
N VAL A 60 4.29 -1.89 -5.27
CA VAL A 60 5.17 -0.89 -5.87
C VAL A 60 6.37 -1.54 -6.54
N ARG A 61 6.66 -1.14 -7.79
CA ARG A 61 7.75 -1.68 -8.60
C ARG A 61 8.81 -0.64 -8.94
N LYS A 62 8.39 0.57 -9.31
CA LYS A 62 9.26 1.67 -9.75
C LYS A 62 8.89 2.97 -9.06
N ILE A 63 9.86 3.87 -8.93
CA ILE A 63 9.64 5.26 -8.50
C ILE A 63 10.06 6.18 -9.64
N HIS A 64 9.11 6.99 -10.12
CA HIS A 64 9.35 8.01 -11.15
C HIS A 64 9.65 9.35 -10.47
N LEU A 65 10.79 9.94 -10.80
CA LEU A 65 11.25 11.21 -10.23
C LEU A 65 10.86 12.40 -11.11
N LYS A 66 10.80 13.59 -10.50
CA LYS A 66 10.39 14.83 -11.19
C LYS A 66 11.33 15.26 -12.30
N ASP A 67 12.59 14.84 -12.25
CA ASP A 67 13.60 15.08 -13.28
C ASP A 67 13.50 14.12 -14.48
N GLY A 68 12.51 13.22 -14.47
CA GLY A 68 12.28 12.22 -15.51
C GLY A 68 13.06 10.93 -15.33
N THR A 69 13.93 10.83 -14.32
CA THR A 69 14.64 9.58 -14.02
C THR A 69 13.73 8.57 -13.30
N VAL A 70 14.07 7.29 -13.42
CA VAL A 70 13.28 6.18 -12.83
C VAL A 70 14.18 5.30 -11.99
N ILE A 71 13.77 5.09 -10.74
CA ILE A 71 14.35 4.07 -9.86
C ILE A 71 13.61 2.76 -10.14
N ASP A 72 14.31 1.82 -10.78
CA ASP A 72 13.80 0.48 -11.15
C ASP A 72 14.56 -0.66 -10.44
N ASP A 73 15.49 -0.33 -9.55
CA ASP A 73 16.05 -1.31 -8.62
C ASP A 73 15.02 -1.61 -7.53
N LEU A 74 14.43 -2.80 -7.57
CA LEU A 74 13.32 -3.17 -6.68
C LEU A 74 13.70 -3.11 -5.19
N ARG A 75 14.94 -3.48 -4.84
CA ARG A 75 15.43 -3.40 -3.47
C ARG A 75 15.46 -1.94 -3.02
N ARG A 76 16.02 -1.05 -3.83
CA ARG A 76 16.07 0.38 -3.57
C ARG A 76 14.69 1.01 -3.47
N VAL A 77 13.76 0.61 -4.34
CA VAL A 77 12.36 1.05 -4.29
C VAL A 77 11.73 0.66 -2.95
N ARG A 78 11.87 -0.59 -2.54
CA ARG A 78 11.34 -1.09 -1.26
C ARG A 78 11.95 -0.38 -0.06
N GLU A 79 13.25 -0.14 -0.05
CA GLU A 79 13.94 0.61 1.01
C GLU A 79 13.38 2.03 1.17
N ILE A 80 13.20 2.76 0.06
CA ILE A 80 12.64 4.11 0.07
C ILE A 80 11.20 4.08 0.60
N VAL A 81 10.37 3.19 0.07
CA VAL A 81 8.96 3.09 0.47
C VAL A 81 8.83 2.70 1.94
N TYR A 82 9.65 1.75 2.41
CA TYR A 82 9.69 1.37 3.81
C TYR A 82 10.08 2.55 4.69
N ALA A 83 11.14 3.29 4.35
CA ALA A 83 11.58 4.45 5.13
C ALA A 83 10.50 5.53 5.24
N LEU A 84 9.74 5.77 4.15
CA LEU A 84 8.62 6.71 4.15
C LEU A 84 7.44 6.25 5.01
N GLN A 85 7.12 4.95 5.02
CA GLN A 85 5.96 4.42 5.73
C GLN A 85 6.25 4.00 7.18
N ARG A 86 7.51 3.70 7.51
CA ARG A 86 7.91 3.18 8.83
C ARG A 86 7.49 4.06 10.02
N PRO A 87 7.48 5.40 9.92
CA PRO A 87 6.95 6.26 10.99
C PRO A 87 5.44 6.08 11.23
N ALA A 88 4.67 5.71 10.20
CA ALA A 88 3.21 5.59 10.26
C ALA A 88 2.72 4.38 11.08
N ILE A 89 3.61 3.45 11.42
CA ILE A 89 3.30 2.32 12.32
C ILE A 89 3.79 2.54 13.76
N SER A 90 4.15 3.78 14.13
CA SER A 90 4.36 4.12 15.54
C SER A 90 3.04 3.90 16.31
N PRO A 91 3.07 3.40 17.57
CA PRO A 91 1.86 3.00 18.30
C PRO A 91 0.74 4.06 18.32
N ARG A 92 1.10 5.35 18.35
CA ARG A 92 0.15 6.46 18.35
C ARG A 92 -0.68 6.61 17.05
N TYR A 93 -0.28 5.93 15.98
CA TYR A 93 -0.93 5.96 14.66
C TYR A 93 -1.56 4.62 14.30
N VAL A 94 -1.48 3.62 15.19
CA VAL A 94 -2.02 2.28 14.97
C VAL A 94 -3.32 2.13 15.75
N TYR A 95 -4.37 1.74 15.04
CA TYR A 95 -5.60 1.26 15.63
C TYR A 95 -5.66 -0.26 15.45
N ALA A 96 -5.63 -1.00 16.55
CA ALA A 96 -5.86 -2.44 16.58
C ALA A 96 -7.31 -2.68 17.00
N HIS A 97 -8.08 -3.33 16.14
CA HIS A 97 -9.47 -3.66 16.41
C HIS A 97 -9.54 -5.08 17.00
N ASP A 98 -10.08 -5.18 18.21
CA ASP A 98 -10.41 -6.45 18.85
C ASP A 98 -11.84 -6.83 18.42
N TRP A 99 -11.96 -7.88 17.62
CA TRP A 99 -13.21 -8.21 16.91
C TRP A 99 -14.19 -8.95 17.82
N GLU A 100 -15.44 -8.52 17.81
CA GLU A 100 -16.59 -9.25 18.35
C GLU A 100 -17.60 -9.63 17.25
N GLU A 101 -18.41 -10.66 17.50
CA GLU A 101 -19.45 -11.04 16.55
C GLU A 101 -20.45 -9.90 16.34
N GLY A 102 -20.69 -9.53 15.08
CA GLY A 102 -21.58 -8.44 14.70
C GLY A 102 -20.88 -7.11 14.45
N ASP A 103 -19.57 -7.01 14.70
CA ASP A 103 -18.81 -5.80 14.41
C ASP A 103 -18.76 -5.48 12.91
N LEU A 104 -18.82 -4.17 12.62
CA LEU A 104 -18.67 -3.61 11.29
C LEU A 104 -17.65 -2.48 11.33
N VAL A 105 -16.52 -2.68 10.66
CA VAL A 105 -15.50 -1.65 10.47
C VAL A 105 -15.65 -1.01 9.10
N LEU A 106 -15.89 0.30 9.08
CA LEU A 106 -15.83 1.13 7.87
C LEU A 106 -14.62 2.05 7.96
N PHE A 107 -13.81 2.10 6.92
CA PHE A 107 -12.64 2.98 6.89
C PHE A 107 -12.43 3.60 5.52
N HIS A 108 -11.82 4.79 5.54
CA HIS A 108 -11.43 5.50 4.33
C HIS A 108 -10.13 4.89 3.78
N ASN A 109 -10.26 3.97 2.81
CA ASN A 109 -9.13 3.20 2.27
C ASN A 109 -7.96 4.07 1.75
N ARG A 110 -8.24 5.27 1.21
CA ARG A 110 -7.18 6.21 0.75
C ARG A 110 -6.46 6.95 1.87
N GLY A 111 -6.86 6.72 3.12
CA GLY A 111 -6.32 7.41 4.29
C GLY A 111 -5.55 6.50 5.24
N VAL A 112 -5.56 5.18 5.01
CA VAL A 112 -5.00 4.21 5.94
C VAL A 112 -4.28 3.10 5.20
N LEU A 113 -3.30 2.49 5.86
CA LEU A 113 -2.84 1.15 5.57
C LEU A 113 -3.51 0.21 6.56
N HIS A 114 -3.84 -1.00 6.12
CA HIS A 114 -4.42 -2.01 6.99
C HIS A 114 -3.76 -3.36 6.73
N SER A 115 -3.73 -4.18 7.77
CA SER A 115 -3.16 -5.52 7.73
C SER A 115 -3.97 -6.42 8.66
N VAL A 116 -4.15 -7.67 8.25
CA VAL A 116 -4.72 -8.69 9.13
C VAL A 116 -3.61 -9.16 10.06
N VAL A 117 -3.86 -9.07 11.36
CA VAL A 117 -2.94 -9.52 12.42
C VAL A 117 -3.59 -10.69 13.16
N GLY A 118 -2.78 -11.68 13.55
CA GLY A 118 -3.25 -12.81 14.36
C GLY A 118 -2.63 -14.14 13.93
N ALA A 119 -2.15 -14.89 14.91
CA ALA A 119 -1.97 -16.33 14.78
C ALA A 119 -3.23 -16.96 15.36
N PHE A 120 -4.05 -17.56 14.49
CA PHE A 120 -5.22 -18.33 14.92
C PHE A 120 -4.74 -19.59 15.64
N ALA A 121 -5.51 -20.04 16.63
CA ALA A 121 -5.38 -21.43 17.07
C ALA A 121 -5.74 -22.36 15.91
N ASP A 122 -5.18 -23.57 15.89
CA ASP A 122 -5.39 -24.53 14.79
C ASP A 122 -6.88 -24.88 14.56
N ASP A 123 -7.74 -24.66 15.56
CA ASP A 123 -9.18 -24.92 15.55
C ASP A 123 -10.06 -23.67 15.40
N GLU A 124 -9.48 -22.47 15.30
CA GLU A 124 -10.25 -21.22 15.20
C GLU A 124 -10.61 -20.90 13.74
N VAL A 125 -11.91 -20.72 13.46
CA VAL A 125 -12.43 -20.33 12.14
C VAL A 125 -13.09 -18.96 12.22
N ARG A 126 -12.64 -18.02 11.36
CA ARG A 126 -13.29 -16.71 11.19
C ARG A 126 -13.79 -16.54 9.77
N LEU A 127 -15.02 -16.02 9.64
CA LEU A 127 -15.61 -15.64 8.37
C LEU A 127 -15.89 -14.13 8.37
N PHE A 128 -15.27 -13.42 7.44
CA PHE A 128 -15.53 -11.99 7.21
C PHE A 128 -16.28 -11.80 5.89
N ARG A 129 -17.15 -10.80 5.85
CA ARG A 129 -17.80 -10.35 4.61
C ARG A 129 -17.26 -8.97 4.27
N GLN A 130 -16.58 -8.85 3.13
CA GLN A 130 -16.00 -7.60 2.67
C GLN A 130 -16.81 -7.01 1.51
N CYS A 131 -17.04 -5.71 1.56
CA CYS A 131 -17.56 -4.91 0.45
C CYS A 131 -16.60 -3.76 0.17
N ASN A 132 -16.19 -3.60 -1.08
CA ASN A 132 -15.35 -2.49 -1.52
C ASN A 132 -16.18 -1.54 -2.38
N LEU A 133 -16.23 -0.27 -1.98
CA LEU A 133 -16.88 0.77 -2.77
C LEU A 133 -15.86 1.41 -3.71
N ALA A 134 -16.12 1.35 -5.01
CA ALA A 134 -15.30 2.03 -6.00
C ALA A 134 -15.40 3.55 -5.81
N ALA A 135 -14.28 4.24 -5.97
CA ALA A 135 -14.28 5.69 -5.96
C ALA A 135 -14.71 6.24 -7.32
N SER A 136 -15.45 7.34 -7.32
CA SER A 136 -15.91 8.01 -8.54
C SER A 136 -14.82 8.84 -9.24
N GLU A 137 -13.72 9.13 -8.55
CA GLU A 137 -12.65 10.01 -9.03
C GLU A 137 -11.29 9.36 -8.80
N GLY A 138 -10.29 9.69 -9.63
CA GLY A 138 -8.90 9.24 -9.43
C GLY A 138 -8.17 9.96 -8.29
N PRO A 139 -6.96 9.53 -7.94
CA PRO A 139 -6.12 10.25 -6.99
C PRO A 139 -5.61 11.57 -7.56
N LEU A 140 -5.60 12.62 -6.73
CA LEU A 140 -5.03 13.92 -7.06
C LEU A 140 -3.65 14.07 -6.42
N GLU A 141 -2.67 14.49 -7.20
CA GLU A 141 -1.34 14.83 -6.70
C GLU A 141 -1.43 15.96 -5.65
N TYR A 142 -0.75 15.80 -4.52
CA TYR A 142 -0.57 16.91 -3.60
C TYR A 142 0.52 17.85 -4.12
N ARG A 143 0.16 19.11 -4.33
CA ARG A 143 1.08 20.19 -4.70
C ARG A 143 1.19 21.16 -3.55
N LEU A 144 2.42 21.55 -3.21
CA LEU A 144 2.65 22.64 -2.26
C LEU A 144 2.24 23.93 -2.96
N ASP A 145 1.25 24.63 -2.41
CA ASP A 145 0.91 25.96 -2.86
C ASP A 145 1.94 26.96 -2.31
N SER A 146 2.19 28.04 -3.04
CA SER A 146 3.20 29.06 -2.67
C SER A 146 2.93 29.80 -1.34
N HIS A 147 1.80 29.51 -0.68
CA HIS A 147 1.37 30.10 0.59
C HIS A 147 1.58 29.16 1.80
N ASP A 148 2.03 27.92 1.58
CA ASP A 148 2.24 26.90 2.63
C ASP A 148 3.70 26.85 3.15
N ILE A 149 4.51 27.89 2.87
CA ILE A 149 5.90 28.05 3.36
C ILE A 149 6.02 29.33 4.18
#